data_AF-A0A3D8I628-F1
#
_entry.id   AF-A0A3D8I628-F1
#
_cell.length_a   1.000
_cell.length_b   1.000
_cell.length_c   1.000
_cell.angle_alpha   90.00
_cell.angle_beta   90.00
_cell.angle_gamma   90.00
#
_symmetry.space_group_name_H-M   'P 1'
#
loop_
_entity.id
_entity.type
_entity.pdbx_description
1 polymer ?
#
loop_
_entity_poly.entity_id
_entity_poly.type
_entity_poly.pdbx_seq_one_letter_code
_entity_poly.pdbx_strand_id
1 'polypeptide(L)'
;MSNKNNKITYCKLHWKRYNFLDFAIINFYCKEEIVPFCIESLAKYKHYNVVLNEDYLLGPDVSIWDFTINDLPYIWMWDVETGENTIRAEFTETPDNTENKTLEKIMQDLCDILNMLVENGEIQTF
;
A
#
# COMPACT_ATOMS: atom_id res chain seq x y z
N MET A 1 -11.45 -10.33 24.36
CA MET A 1 -11.89 -8.94 24.17
C MET A 1 -11.69 -8.61 22.71
N SER A 2 -12.77 -8.40 21.94
CA SER A 2 -12.68 -8.03 20.52
C SER A 2 -12.09 -6.63 20.40
N ASN A 3 -10.86 -6.49 19.87
CA ASN A 3 -10.23 -5.22 19.54
C ASN A 3 -11.00 -4.54 18.40
N LYS A 4 -12.10 -3.87 18.72
CA LYS A 4 -12.93 -3.10 17.76
C LYS A 4 -12.27 -1.78 17.29
N ASN A 5 -11.00 -1.52 17.61
CA ASN A 5 -10.34 -0.22 17.39
C ASN A 5 -9.16 -0.21 16.40
N ASN A 6 -8.74 -1.33 15.79
CA ASN A 6 -7.58 -1.36 14.90
C ASN A 6 -7.95 -1.59 13.43
N LYS A 7 -8.93 -0.85 12.90
CA LYS A 7 -9.20 -0.90 11.44
C LYS A 7 -7.99 -0.34 10.70
N ILE A 8 -7.51 -1.06 9.70
CA ILE A 8 -6.49 -0.59 8.77
C ILE A 8 -7.08 0.52 7.91
N THR A 9 -6.41 1.66 7.86
CA THR A 9 -6.81 2.84 7.10
C THR A 9 -5.57 3.47 6.47
N TYR A 10 -5.70 4.58 5.76
CA TYR A 10 -4.55 5.33 5.24
C TYR A 10 -4.61 6.82 5.61
N CYS A 11 -3.44 7.46 5.63
CA CYS A 11 -3.26 8.90 5.67
C CYS A 11 -2.55 9.37 4.39
N LYS A 12 -3.12 10.35 3.71
CA LYS A 12 -2.57 10.91 2.46
C LYS A 12 -1.63 12.08 2.75
N LEU A 13 -0.41 12.01 2.23
CA LEU A 13 0.64 13.01 2.36
C LEU A 13 1.08 13.47 0.95
N HIS A 14 0.93 14.77 0.66
CA HIS A 14 1.28 15.31 -0.66
C HIS A 14 2.62 16.03 -0.63
N TRP A 15 3.59 15.50 -1.36
CA TRP A 15 4.94 16.06 -1.50
C TRP A 15 5.06 16.86 -2.80
N LYS A 16 4.47 18.06 -2.83
CA LYS A 16 4.44 18.96 -4.02
C LYS A 16 5.80 19.20 -4.69
N ARG A 17 6.88 19.23 -3.91
CA ARG A 17 8.23 19.50 -4.42
C ARG A 17 8.78 18.35 -5.27
N TYR A 18 8.31 17.13 -5.02
CA TYR A 18 8.82 15.92 -5.63
C TYR A 18 7.79 15.24 -6.55
N ASN A 19 6.60 15.83 -6.71
CA ASN A 19 5.49 15.26 -7.49
C ASN A 19 5.15 13.83 -7.08
N PHE A 20 5.21 13.55 -5.78
CA PHE A 20 4.83 12.26 -5.21
C PHE A 20 3.64 12.42 -4.26
N LEU A 21 2.80 11.39 -4.24
CA LEU A 21 1.75 11.24 -3.28
C LEU A 21 2.01 10.00 -2.45
N ASP A 22 2.18 10.19 -1.14
CA ASP A 22 2.41 9.11 -0.20
C ASP A 22 1.12 8.80 0.54
N PHE A 23 0.89 7.51 0.76
CA PHE A 23 -0.19 6.97 1.56
C PHE A 23 0.41 6.12 2.66
N ALA A 24 0.50 6.68 3.86
CA ALA A 24 0.89 5.92 5.04
C ALA A 24 -0.27 5.00 5.44
N ILE A 25 -0.04 3.70 5.49
CA ILE A 25 -1.03 2.70 5.91
C ILE A 25 -1.00 2.61 7.44
N ILE A 26 -2.09 3.05 8.05
CA ILE A 26 -2.24 3.17 9.50
C ILE A 26 -2.81 1.87 10.08
N ASN A 27 -2.30 1.47 11.24
CA ASN A 27 -2.63 0.22 11.92
C ASN A 27 -2.26 -1.05 11.12
N PHE A 28 -1.32 -0.92 10.18
CA PHE A 28 -0.80 -2.03 9.40
C PHE A 28 0.72 -2.14 9.59
N TYR A 29 1.12 -2.99 10.53
CA TYR A 29 2.50 -3.34 10.79
C TYR A 29 2.66 -4.83 10.47
N CYS A 30 3.25 -5.12 9.30
CA CYS A 30 3.54 -6.47 8.86
C CYS A 30 5.04 -6.61 8.57
N LYS A 31 5.51 -7.85 8.47
CA LYS A 31 6.89 -8.11 8.03
C LYS A 31 6.99 -7.96 6.51
N GLU A 32 8.20 -7.64 6.03
CA GLU A 32 8.50 -7.52 4.60
C GLU A 32 8.00 -8.69 3.74
N GLU A 33 8.09 -9.92 4.24
CA GLU A 33 7.67 -11.15 3.55
C GLU A 33 6.17 -11.21 3.21
N ILE A 34 5.34 -10.41 3.87
CA ILE A 34 3.88 -10.39 3.69
C ILE A 34 3.46 -9.42 2.58
N VAL A 35 4.28 -8.43 2.26
CA VAL A 35 3.93 -7.35 1.30
C VAL A 35 3.56 -7.89 -0.09
N PRO A 36 4.33 -8.82 -0.71
CA PRO A 36 3.95 -9.41 -1.99
C PRO A 36 2.55 -10.06 -1.99
N PHE A 37 2.23 -10.81 -0.94
CA PHE A 37 0.93 -11.47 -0.79
C PHE A 37 -0.22 -10.45 -0.69
N CYS A 38 0.00 -9.33 0.00
CA CYS A 38 -0.96 -8.23 0.09
C CYS A 38 -1.22 -7.59 -1.28
N ILE A 39 -0.16 -7.33 -2.06
CA ILE A 39 -0.26 -6.76 -3.41
C ILE A 39 -1.01 -7.72 -4.35
N GLU A 40 -0.68 -9.01 -4.36
CA GLU A 40 -1.37 -10.00 -5.19
C GLU A 40 -2.85 -10.16 -4.82
N SER A 41 -3.19 -9.99 -3.54
CA SER A 41 -4.58 -10.05 -3.07
C SER A 41 -5.42 -8.88 -3.63
N LEU A 42 -4.81 -7.73 -3.90
CA LEU A 42 -5.46 -6.60 -4.58
C LEU A 42 -5.94 -6.96 -6.00
N ALA A 43 -5.16 -7.74 -6.74
CA ALA A 43 -5.53 -8.22 -8.08
C ALA A 43 -6.84 -9.02 -8.06
N LYS A 44 -7.06 -9.79 -6.99
CA LYS A 44 -8.19 -10.72 -6.86
C LYS A 44 -9.49 -10.05 -6.41
N TYR A 45 -9.42 -8.90 -5.74
CA TYR A 45 -10.58 -8.31 -5.06
C TYR A 45 -11.53 -7.52 -5.98
N LYS A 46 -11.03 -6.85 -7.05
CA LYS A 46 -11.87 -5.96 -7.90
C LYS A 46 -11.48 -5.82 -9.38
N HIS A 47 -10.97 -6.87 -10.03
CA HIS A 47 -10.51 -6.82 -11.43
C HIS A 47 -9.46 -5.73 -11.70
N TYR A 48 -8.66 -5.38 -10.69
CA TYR A 48 -7.47 -4.55 -10.92
C TYR A 48 -6.42 -5.37 -11.67
N ASN A 49 -5.82 -4.78 -12.71
CA ASN A 49 -4.62 -5.37 -13.33
C ASN A 49 -3.42 -5.01 -12.46
N VAL A 50 -3.00 -5.92 -11.57
CA VAL A 50 -1.86 -5.71 -10.67
C VAL A 50 -0.69 -6.56 -11.14
N VAL A 51 0.47 -5.92 -11.31
CA VAL A 51 1.72 -6.61 -11.66
C VAL A 51 2.77 -6.23 -10.63
N LEU A 52 3.22 -7.21 -9.84
CA LEU A 52 4.36 -7.06 -8.95
C LEU A 52 5.66 -7.21 -9.77
N ASN A 53 6.59 -6.28 -9.63
CA ASN A 53 7.91 -6.41 -10.23
C ASN A 53 8.74 -7.44 -9.43
N GLU A 54 9.43 -8.34 -10.13
CA GLU A 54 10.24 -9.40 -9.50
C GLU A 54 11.49 -8.82 -8.83
N ASP A 55 11.98 -7.69 -9.32
CA ASP A 55 13.15 -6.98 -8.77
C ASP A 55 12.72 -6.07 -7.61
N TYR A 56 12.58 -6.64 -6.40
CA TYR A 56 12.38 -5.88 -5.16
C TYR A 56 13.69 -5.65 -4.43
N LEU A 57 13.80 -4.52 -3.71
CA LEU A 57 15.02 -4.14 -2.99
C LEU A 57 14.82 -4.40 -1.49
N LEU A 58 15.55 -5.38 -0.95
CA LEU A 58 15.65 -5.58 0.49
C LEU A 58 16.84 -4.80 1.04
N GLY A 59 16.57 -3.80 1.87
CA GLY A 59 17.58 -2.98 2.52
C GLY A 59 17.60 -3.18 4.03
N PRO A 60 18.71 -2.83 4.70
CA PRO A 60 18.81 -2.90 6.16
C PRO A 60 17.87 -1.94 6.89
N ASP A 61 17.50 -0.83 6.24
CA ASP A 61 16.66 0.24 6.81
C ASP A 61 15.26 0.31 6.16
N VAL A 62 15.15 -0.10 4.89
CA VAL A 62 13.90 -0.06 4.13
C VAL A 62 13.87 -1.21 3.12
N SER A 63 12.72 -1.86 3.01
CA SER A 63 12.42 -2.80 1.93
C SER A 63 11.40 -2.18 0.98
N ILE A 64 11.61 -2.36 -0.32
CA ILE A 64 10.89 -1.67 -1.39
C ILE A 64 10.38 -2.67 -2.42
N TRP A 65 9.09 -2.59 -2.76
CA TRP A 65 8.47 -3.34 -3.86
C TRP A 65 7.87 -2.38 -4.88
N ASP A 66 8.31 -2.51 -6.12
CA ASP A 66 7.70 -1.84 -7.25
C ASP A 66 6.56 -2.69 -7.80
N PHE A 67 5.42 -2.06 -8.07
CA PHE A 67 4.27 -2.74 -8.66
C PHE A 67 3.44 -1.77 -9.48
N THR A 68 2.57 -2.30 -10.33
CA THR A 68 1.60 -1.49 -11.08
C THR A 68 0.18 -1.86 -10.71
N ILE A 69 -0.73 -0.89 -10.81
CA ILE A 69 -2.18 -1.09 -10.79
C ILE A 69 -2.76 -0.40 -12.02
N ASN A 70 -3.41 -1.15 -12.89
CA ASN A 70 -3.92 -0.66 -14.18
C ASN A 70 -2.84 0.10 -14.96
N ASP A 71 -1.63 -0.49 -15.03
CA ASP A 71 -0.45 0.03 -15.71
C ASP A 71 0.16 1.32 -15.12
N LEU A 72 -0.37 1.81 -13.99
CA LEU A 72 0.21 2.94 -13.25
C LEU A 72 1.20 2.44 -12.21
N PRO A 73 2.41 3.03 -12.10
CA PRO A 73 3.44 2.59 -11.18
C PRO A 73 3.20 3.05 -9.74
N TYR A 74 3.51 2.17 -8.80
CA TYR A 74 3.47 2.39 -7.36
C TYR A 74 4.67 1.74 -6.69
N ILE A 75 5.05 2.30 -5.55
CA ILE A 75 6.12 1.77 -4.71
C ILE A 75 5.53 1.48 -3.34
N TRP A 76 5.70 0.26 -2.84
CA TRP A 76 5.45 -0.08 -1.44
C TRP A 76 6.77 -0.01 -0.69
N MET A 77 6.85 0.84 0.32
CA MET A 77 8.00 0.94 1.23
C MET A 77 7.61 0.40 2.60
N TRP A 78 8.45 -0.49 3.14
CA TRP A 78 8.38 -0.95 4.52
C TRP A 78 9.61 -0.44 5.26
N ASP A 79 9.39 0.38 6.29
CA ASP A 79 10.45 0.94 7.13
C ASP A 79 10.80 -0.05 8.25
N VAL A 80 12.07 -0.46 8.32
CA VAL A 80 12.53 -1.51 9.24
C VAL A 80 12.52 -1.03 10.69
N GLU A 81 12.82 0.25 10.93
CA GLU A 81 12.95 0.83 12.27
C GLU A 81 11.59 1.01 12.93
N THR A 82 10.62 1.52 12.16
CA THR A 82 9.28 1.88 12.64
C THR A 82 8.23 0.81 12.36
N GLY A 83 8.49 -0.09 11.40
CA GLY A 83 7.53 -1.05 10.88
C GLY A 83 6.44 -0.42 9.99
N GLU A 84 6.53 0.88 9.70
CA GLU A 84 5.53 1.61 8.94
C GLU A 84 5.50 1.17 7.46
N ASN A 85 4.29 1.15 6.90
CA ASN A 85 4.05 0.82 5.51
C ASN A 85 3.57 2.07 4.76
N THR A 86 4.25 2.43 3.68
CA THR A 86 3.88 3.57 2.84
C THR A 86 3.76 3.16 1.39
N ILE A 87 2.64 3.50 0.75
CA ILE A 87 2.50 3.41 -0.70
C ILE A 87 2.79 4.77 -1.30
N ARG A 88 3.74 4.84 -2.23
CA ARG A 88 4.04 6.03 -3.01
C ARG A 88 3.52 5.86 -4.43
N ALA A 89 2.80 6.87 -4.91
CA ALA A 89 2.47 7.04 -6.30
C ALA A 89 3.34 8.16 -6.88
N GLU A 90 4.03 7.87 -7.99
CA GLU A 90 4.87 8.85 -8.69
C GLU A 90 4.14 9.47 -9.87
N PHE A 91 4.27 10.79 -10.02
CA PHE A 91 3.65 11.51 -11.13
C PHE A 91 4.68 12.31 -11.93
N THR A 92 4.52 12.32 -13.24
CA THR A 92 5.27 13.23 -14.13
C THR A 92 4.83 14.68 -13.95
N GLU A 93 3.56 14.91 -13.59
CA GLU A 93 2.95 16.22 -13.34
C GLU A 93 2.10 16.21 -12.07
N THR A 94 1.63 17.37 -11.59
CA THR A 94 0.73 17.39 -10.43
C THR A 94 -0.58 16.66 -10.78
N PRO A 95 -0.99 15.62 -10.02
CA PRO A 95 -2.17 14.85 -10.36
C PRO A 95 -3.43 15.70 -10.30
N ASP A 96 -4.31 15.52 -11.28
CA ASP A 96 -5.58 16.24 -11.33
C ASP A 96 -6.58 15.70 -10.28
N ASN A 97 -7.76 16.31 -10.18
CA ASN A 97 -8.78 15.89 -9.21
C ASN A 97 -9.33 14.48 -9.48
N THR A 98 -9.35 14.04 -10.73
CA THR A 98 -9.82 12.72 -11.14
C THR A 98 -8.80 11.65 -10.75
N GLU A 99 -7.52 11.89 -11.04
CA GLU A 99 -6.42 11.02 -10.65
C GLU A 99 -6.34 10.89 -9.13
N ASN A 100 -6.45 12.01 -8.41
CA ASN A 100 -6.50 12.00 -6.94
C ASN A 100 -7.62 11.10 -6.38
N LYS A 101 -8.83 11.19 -6.94
CA LYS A 101 -9.97 10.35 -6.51
C LYS A 101 -9.77 8.88 -6.85
N THR A 102 -9.20 8.59 -8.01
CA THR A 102 -8.88 7.22 -8.42
C THR A 102 -7.88 6.60 -7.44
N LEU A 103 -6.83 7.33 -7.07
CA LEU A 103 -5.83 6.86 -6.10
C LEU A 103 -6.42 6.64 -4.71
N GLU A 104 -7.23 7.58 -4.22
CA GLU A 104 -7.91 7.43 -2.93
C GLU A 104 -8.84 6.21 -2.90
N LYS A 105 -9.50 5.90 -4.02
CA LYS A 105 -10.32 4.69 -4.15
C LYS A 105 -9.46 3.43 -4.12
N ILE A 106 -8.34 3.40 -4.86
CA ILE A 106 -7.42 2.26 -4.87
C ILE A 106 -6.86 2.01 -3.46
N MET A 107 -6.44 3.07 -2.76
CA MET A 107 -5.94 2.96 -1.38
C MET A 107 -7.02 2.52 -0.40
N GLN A 108 -8.25 2.97 -0.57
CA GLN A 108 -9.38 2.47 0.22
C GLN A 108 -9.63 0.99 -0.02
N ASP A 109 -9.64 0.55 -1.28
CA ASP A 109 -9.81 -0.85 -1.64
C ASP A 109 -8.65 -1.71 -1.09
N LEU A 110 -7.41 -1.23 -1.14
CA LEU A 110 -6.27 -1.88 -0.50
C LEU A 110 -6.50 -2.06 1.01
N CYS A 111 -6.86 -1.00 1.73
CA CYS A 111 -7.16 -1.09 3.16
C CYS A 111 -8.31 -2.06 3.46
N ASP A 112 -9.37 -2.08 2.64
CA ASP A 112 -10.49 -3.00 2.82
C ASP A 112 -10.04 -4.47 2.65
N ILE A 113 -9.14 -4.75 1.71
CA ILE A 113 -8.54 -6.08 1.55
C ILE A 113 -7.67 -6.45 2.73
N LEU A 114 -6.80 -5.54 3.18
CA LEU A 114 -5.93 -5.81 4.33
C LEU A 114 -6.77 -6.12 5.57
N ASN A 115 -7.86 -5.38 5.80
CA ASN A 115 -8.81 -5.69 6.88
C ASN A 115 -9.45 -7.07 6.69
N MET A 116 -9.91 -7.41 5.48
CA MET A 116 -10.49 -8.73 5.20
C MET A 116 -9.49 -9.87 5.44
N LEU A 117 -8.24 -9.72 5.00
CA LEU A 117 -7.17 -10.70 5.23
C LEU A 117 -6.89 -10.89 6.73
N VAL A 118 -6.92 -9.81 7.52
CA VAL A 118 -6.80 -9.88 8.99
C VAL A 118 -8.01 -10.58 9.61
N GLU A 119 -9.23 -10.24 9.19
CA GLU A 119 -10.46 -10.87 9.68
C GLU A 119 -10.51 -12.37 9.39
N ASN A 120 -9.97 -12.79 8.25
CA ASN A 120 -9.84 -14.20 7.86
C ASN A 120 -8.66 -14.92 8.55
N GLY A 121 -7.78 -14.19 9.24
CA GLY A 121 -6.55 -14.74 9.84
C GLY A 121 -5.47 -15.12 8.83
N GLU A 122 -5.55 -14.61 7.60
CA GLU A 122 -4.57 -14.84 6.52
C GLU A 122 -3.30 -14.04 6.74
N ILE A 123 -3.41 -12.88 7.40
CA ILE A 123 -2.28 -12.07 7.86
C ILE A 123 -2.50 -11.62 9.31
N GLN A 124 -1.40 -11.30 9.99
CA GLN A 124 -1.42 -10.71 11.33
C GLN A 124 -0.79 -9.33 11.26
N THR A 125 -1.41 -8.36 11.94
CA THR A 125 -0.81 -7.07 12.24
C THR A 125 -0.28 -7.10 13.67
N PHE A 126 0.89 -6.51 13.87
CA PHE A 126 1.55 -6.45 15.18
C PHE A 126 1.29 -5.12 15.90
#